data_AF-A0A9E3W6P4-F1
#
_entry.id   AF-A0A9E3W6P4-F1
#
_cell.length_a   1.000
_cell.length_b   1.000
_cell.length_c   1.000
_cell.angle_alpha   90.00
_cell.angle_beta   90.00
_cell.angle_gamma   90.00
#
_symmetry.space_group_name_H-M   'P 1'
#
loop_
_entity.id
_entity.type
_entity.pdbx_description
1 polymer ?
#
loop_
_entity_poly.entity_id
_entity_poly.type
_entity_poly.pdbx_seq_one_letter_code
_entity_poly.pdbx_strand_id
1 'polypeptide(L)'
;MDGTRFGAAAFAFALAGCACVSPDRASVAPADKFNPEVRMVAGVPEAPEVLRFGRGEKGRITWHLKDKGYRFAAADGIRFEARAAGEIVDCRRERNEAKFSCENRHAKDGQGLFYKYDINVEDENGARFTKDPFVLND
;
A
#
# COMPACT_ATOMS: atom_id res chain seq x y z
N MET A 1 -56.48 -51.35 -11.26
CA MET A 1 -57.05 -50.48 -12.29
C MET A 1 -56.45 -49.10 -12.04
N ASP A 2 -55.20 -48.92 -12.46
CA ASP A 2 -54.82 -48.34 -13.76
C ASP A 2 -55.07 -46.83 -13.73
N GLY A 3 -54.03 -46.00 -13.64
CA GLY A 3 -53.18 -45.66 -14.77
C GLY A 3 -53.82 -44.44 -15.47
N THR A 4 -53.20 -43.26 -15.53
CA THR A 4 -52.28 -42.89 -16.60
C THR A 4 -51.61 -41.54 -16.27
N ARG A 5 -50.39 -41.38 -16.77
CA ARG A 5 -49.35 -40.36 -16.52
C ARG A 5 -49.39 -39.16 -17.50
N PHE A 6 -48.48 -38.21 -17.22
CA PHE A 6 -47.77 -37.24 -18.10
C PHE A 6 -48.49 -35.89 -18.34
N GLY A 7 -47.84 -34.73 -18.25
CA GLY A 7 -46.45 -34.38 -17.96
C GLY A 7 -46.17 -32.86 -18.09
N ALA A 8 -44.90 -32.52 -17.81
CA ALA A 8 -44.15 -31.31 -18.18
C ALA A 8 -44.58 -29.92 -17.63
N ALA A 9 -43.70 -29.31 -16.82
CA ALA A 9 -42.74 -28.30 -17.30
C ALA A 9 -41.92 -27.75 -16.12
N ALA A 10 -40.61 -27.96 -16.16
CA ALA A 10 -39.67 -27.31 -15.27
C ALA A 10 -39.40 -25.88 -15.76
N PHE A 11 -39.53 -24.88 -14.89
CA PHE A 11 -38.92 -23.57 -15.10
C PHE A 11 -38.21 -23.16 -13.81
N ALA A 12 -36.91 -23.49 -13.76
CA ALA A 12 -36.00 -22.89 -12.81
C ALA A 12 -35.70 -21.46 -13.28
N PHE A 13 -36.25 -20.47 -12.60
CA PHE A 13 -35.80 -19.09 -12.75
C PHE A 13 -34.53 -18.91 -11.91
N ALA A 14 -33.38 -19.07 -12.57
CA ALA A 14 -32.12 -18.55 -12.08
C ALA A 14 -32.18 -17.02 -12.16
N LEU A 15 -32.46 -16.36 -11.03
CA LEU A 15 -32.27 -14.93 -10.91
C LEU A 15 -30.77 -14.65 -10.89
N ALA A 16 -30.27 -14.22 -12.05
CA ALA A 16 -28.95 -13.69 -12.25
C ALA A 16 -28.69 -12.57 -11.22
N GLY A 17 -27.57 -12.70 -10.51
CA GLY A 17 -27.15 -11.76 -9.50
C GLY A 17 -26.80 -10.40 -10.09
N CYS A 18 -27.29 -9.36 -9.43
CA CYS A 18 -26.53 -8.12 -9.30
C CYS A 18 -25.90 -8.15 -7.91
N ALA A 19 -24.84 -8.94 -7.75
CA ALA A 19 -23.85 -8.59 -6.74
C ALA A 19 -23.29 -7.24 -7.18
N CYS A 20 -23.62 -6.18 -6.44
CA CYS A 20 -22.85 -4.96 -6.48
C CYS A 20 -21.42 -5.37 -6.10
N VAL A 21 -20.59 -5.63 -7.11
CA VAL A 21 -19.15 -5.63 -6.97
C VAL A 21 -18.83 -4.21 -6.53
N SER A 22 -18.80 -4.02 -5.21
CA SER A 22 -17.90 -3.04 -4.63
C SER A 22 -16.57 -3.26 -5.35
N PRO A 23 -15.94 -2.23 -5.95
CA PRO A 23 -14.58 -2.43 -6.43
C PRO A 23 -13.83 -2.99 -5.24
N ASP A 24 -13.39 -4.25 -5.37
CA ASP A 24 -12.45 -4.86 -4.47
C ASP A 24 -11.32 -3.84 -4.42
N ARG A 25 -11.32 -3.04 -3.36
CA ARG A 25 -10.21 -2.21 -2.94
C ARG A 25 -9.18 -3.28 -2.63
N ALA A 26 -8.47 -3.70 -3.68
CA ALA A 26 -7.60 -4.84 -3.68
C ALA A 26 -6.77 -4.66 -2.43
N SER A 27 -7.06 -5.47 -1.41
CA SER A 27 -6.37 -5.37 -0.14
C SER A 27 -4.93 -5.64 -0.52
N VAL A 28 -4.12 -4.59 -0.60
CA VAL A 28 -2.67 -4.68 -0.72
C VAL A 28 -2.32 -5.66 0.39
N ALA A 29 -1.92 -6.88 0.01
CA ALA A 29 -1.66 -7.98 0.92
C ALA A 29 -0.89 -7.42 2.12
N PRO A 30 -1.21 -7.82 3.38
CA PRO A 30 -0.75 -7.12 4.59
C PRO A 30 0.74 -6.88 4.45
N ALA A 31 1.07 -5.63 4.13
CA ALA A 31 2.37 -5.35 3.56
C ALA A 31 3.37 -5.65 4.66
N ASP A 32 4.41 -6.42 4.33
CA ASP A 32 5.58 -6.48 5.17
C ASP A 32 5.97 -5.04 5.49
N LYS A 33 5.83 -4.65 6.75
CA LYS A 33 6.05 -3.27 7.21
C LYS A 33 7.46 -2.77 6.91
N PHE A 34 8.42 -3.68 6.76
CA PHE A 34 9.78 -3.37 6.34
C PHE A 34 9.96 -3.39 4.83
N ASN A 35 9.02 -3.97 4.06
CA ASN A 35 9.05 -4.03 2.61
C ASN A 35 7.71 -3.61 1.96
N PRO A 36 7.18 -2.41 2.26
CA PRO A 36 5.88 -1.99 1.74
C PRO A 36 5.86 -1.89 0.22
N GLU A 37 4.79 -2.40 -0.40
CA GLU A 37 4.56 -2.20 -1.83
C GLU A 37 3.92 -0.83 -2.10
N VAL A 38 4.34 -0.19 -3.18
CA VAL A 38 3.74 1.03 -3.72
C VAL A 38 3.23 0.72 -5.14
N ARG A 39 1.97 1.02 -5.41
CA ARG A 39 1.33 0.83 -6.71
C ARG A 39 0.69 2.11 -7.21
N MET A 40 0.60 2.31 -8.52
CA MET A 40 -0.10 3.46 -9.09
C MET A 40 -1.54 3.09 -9.42
N VAL A 41 -2.50 3.70 -8.74
CA VAL A 41 -3.94 3.45 -8.95
C VAL A 41 -4.62 4.78 -9.25
N ALA A 42 -5.23 4.88 -10.44
CA ALA A 42 -5.91 6.09 -10.92
C ALA A 42 -5.07 7.38 -10.79
N GLY A 43 -3.75 7.29 -11.01
CA GLY A 43 -2.84 8.43 -10.90
C GLY A 43 -2.48 8.83 -9.47
N VAL A 44 -2.65 7.94 -8.49
CA VAL A 44 -2.23 8.18 -7.10
C VAL A 44 -1.38 7.00 -6.62
N PRO A 45 -0.27 7.22 -5.88
CA PRO A 45 0.45 6.14 -5.24
C PRO A 45 -0.41 5.52 -4.14
N GLU A 46 -0.67 4.22 -4.22
CA GLU A 46 -1.31 3.41 -3.21
C GLU A 46 -0.26 2.60 -2.45
N ALA A 47 -0.31 2.67 -1.14
CA ALA A 47 0.58 1.99 -0.19
C ALA A 47 -0.20 1.77 1.13
N PRO A 48 0.32 0.97 2.07
CA PRO A 48 -0.27 0.87 3.40
C PRO A 48 -0.40 2.23 4.06
N GLU A 49 -1.61 2.55 4.55
CA GLU A 49 -1.88 3.83 5.21
C GLU A 49 -1.04 4.02 6.48
N VAL A 50 -0.77 2.92 7.19
CA VAL A 50 0.02 2.90 8.43
C VAL A 50 1.02 1.75 8.40
N LEU A 51 2.29 2.06 8.61
CA LEU A 51 3.32 1.08 8.96
C LEU A 51 3.51 1.09 10.48
N ARG A 52 3.15 0.00 11.16
CA ARG A 52 3.22 -0.09 12.63
C ARG A 52 4.44 -0.91 13.06
N PHE A 53 5.30 -0.32 13.88
CA PHE A 53 6.45 -0.96 14.51
C PHE A 53 6.26 -0.95 16.02
N GLY A 54 6.30 -2.12 16.64
CA GLY A 54 6.28 -2.25 18.09
C GLY A 54 7.66 -2.02 18.72
N ARG A 55 7.71 -2.08 20.05
CA ARG A 55 8.94 -1.87 20.81
C ARG A 55 10.10 -2.73 20.30
N GLY A 56 11.20 -2.08 19.97
CA GLY A 56 12.44 -2.72 19.53
C GLY A 56 12.43 -3.22 18.08
N GLU A 57 11.31 -3.05 17.35
CA GLU A 57 11.23 -3.35 15.92
C GLU A 57 11.92 -2.24 15.11
N LYS A 58 13.24 -2.34 15.03
CA LYS A 58 14.11 -1.46 14.25
C LYS A 58 14.62 -2.16 13.00
N GLY A 59 14.99 -1.37 12.00
CA GLY A 59 15.62 -1.87 10.79
C GLY A 59 15.28 -1.05 9.55
N ARG A 60 15.73 -1.54 8.41
CA ARG A 60 15.52 -0.87 7.13
C ARG A 60 14.11 -1.08 6.60
N ILE A 61 13.41 0.02 6.35
CA ILE A 61 12.16 0.03 5.60
C ILE A 61 12.49 0.30 4.14
N THR A 62 12.02 -0.54 3.23
CA THR A 62 12.23 -0.43 1.78
C THR A 62 10.89 -0.41 1.05
N TRP A 63 10.52 0.74 0.50
CA TRP A 63 9.34 0.87 -0.34
C TRP A 63 9.64 0.35 -1.75
N HIS A 64 8.74 -0.46 -2.29
CA HIS A 64 8.87 -1.11 -3.58
C HIS A 64 7.79 -0.64 -4.55
N LEU A 65 8.16 0.25 -5.48
CA LEU A 65 7.29 0.63 -6.58
C LEU A 65 7.20 -0.52 -7.59
N LYS A 66 5.97 -0.99 -7.85
CA LYS A 66 5.74 -2.18 -8.70
C LYS A 66 5.40 -1.85 -10.14
N ASP A 67 4.87 -0.65 -10.39
CA ASP A 67 4.41 -0.24 -11.70
C ASP A 67 5.55 0.32 -12.54
N LYS A 68 5.60 -0.09 -13.80
CA LYS A 68 6.58 0.38 -14.79
C LYS A 68 6.20 1.78 -15.29
N GLY A 69 7.19 2.51 -15.81
CA GLY A 69 7.01 3.89 -16.27
C GLY A 69 6.93 4.92 -15.13
N TYR A 70 7.14 4.47 -13.90
CA TYR A 70 7.18 5.31 -12.70
C TYR A 70 8.47 5.09 -11.93
N ARG A 71 8.90 6.12 -11.19
CA ARG A 71 10.07 6.09 -10.31
C ARG A 71 9.81 6.93 -9.06
N PHE A 72 10.48 6.63 -7.96
CA PHE A 72 10.50 7.55 -6.83
C PHE A 72 11.17 8.86 -7.26
N ALA A 73 10.60 9.99 -6.82
CA ALA A 73 11.15 11.31 -7.11
C ALA A 73 12.62 11.41 -6.66
N ALA A 74 13.46 12.04 -7.48
CA ALA A 74 14.91 12.03 -7.27
C ALA A 74 15.35 12.78 -6.01
N ALA A 75 14.68 13.89 -5.71
CA ALA A 75 15.00 14.72 -4.56
C ALA A 75 14.44 14.18 -3.24
N ASP A 76 13.20 13.66 -3.27
CA ASP A 76 12.41 13.46 -2.07
C ASP A 76 11.36 12.34 -2.21
N GLY A 77 11.74 11.24 -2.88
CA GLY A 77 10.87 10.09 -3.13
C GLY A 77 10.10 9.57 -1.91
N ILE A 78 10.74 9.47 -0.74
CA ILE A 78 10.08 9.34 0.55
C ILE A 78 10.57 10.47 1.45
N ARG A 79 9.66 11.25 2.01
CA ARG A 79 10.00 12.40 2.86
C ARG A 79 9.23 12.36 4.17
N PHE A 80 9.96 12.25 5.28
CA PHE A 80 9.38 12.33 6.61
C PHE A 80 9.29 13.77 7.12
N GLU A 81 8.33 14.04 7.99
CA GLU A 81 8.27 15.30 8.73
C GLU A 81 9.46 15.45 9.70
N ALA A 82 9.79 16.70 10.06
CA ALA A 82 10.99 17.01 10.85
C ALA A 82 11.06 16.29 12.20
N ARG A 83 9.92 15.95 12.80
CA ARG A 83 9.88 15.30 14.11
C ARG A 83 10.36 13.84 14.09
N ALA A 84 10.42 13.22 12.90
CA ALA A 84 11.00 11.90 12.70
C ALA A 84 12.53 11.93 12.66
N ALA A 85 13.14 13.11 12.59
CA ALA A 85 14.59 13.26 12.52
C ALA A 85 15.27 12.61 13.73
N GLY A 86 16.26 11.76 13.45
CA GLY A 86 16.98 10.96 14.45
C GLY A 86 16.40 9.56 14.69
N GLU A 87 15.11 9.34 14.41
CA GLU A 87 14.46 8.02 14.48
C GLU A 87 14.37 7.37 13.10
N ILE A 88 13.91 8.12 12.09
CA ILE A 88 13.95 7.71 10.69
C ILE A 88 15.06 8.48 9.99
N VAL A 89 16.07 7.76 9.49
CA VAL A 89 17.31 8.34 8.97
C VAL A 89 17.84 7.56 7.78
N ASP A 90 18.95 8.02 7.21
CA ASP A 90 19.65 7.34 6.11
C ASP A 90 18.74 7.05 4.89
N CYS A 91 17.75 7.93 4.69
CA CYS A 91 16.78 7.86 3.60
C CYS A 91 17.43 8.11 2.24
N ARG A 92 17.23 7.18 1.30
CA ARG A 92 17.81 7.26 -0.04
C ARG A 92 16.99 6.49 -1.06
N ARG A 93 17.01 7.00 -2.29
CA ARG A 93 16.56 6.26 -3.47
C ARG A 93 17.64 5.24 -3.87
N GLU A 94 17.23 4.02 -4.19
CA GLU A 94 18.16 2.98 -4.63
C GLU A 94 18.45 3.09 -6.13
N ARG A 95 19.49 2.38 -6.59
CA ARG A 95 20.05 2.49 -7.95
C ARG A 95 19.02 2.24 -9.07
N ASN A 96 18.01 1.41 -8.82
CA ASN A 96 16.99 1.07 -9.82
C ASN A 96 15.79 2.04 -9.81
N GLU A 97 15.81 3.07 -8.96
CA GLU A 97 14.80 4.14 -8.81
C GLU A 97 13.37 3.69 -8.45
N ALA A 98 13.06 2.40 -8.56
CA ALA A 98 11.83 1.75 -8.13
C ALA A 98 11.86 1.31 -6.66
N LYS A 99 12.97 1.56 -5.96
CA LYS A 99 13.10 1.32 -4.52
C LYS A 99 13.56 2.57 -3.82
N PHE A 100 13.02 2.80 -2.63
CA PHE A 100 13.46 3.83 -1.71
C PHE A 100 13.59 3.19 -0.34
N SER A 101 14.68 3.48 0.38
CA SER A 101 14.89 2.92 1.71
C SER A 101 15.26 3.97 2.74
N CYS A 102 14.78 3.77 3.96
CA CYS A 102 15.13 4.53 5.15
C CYS A 102 15.47 3.56 6.29
N GLU A 103 16.36 3.96 7.19
CA GLU A 103 16.65 3.23 8.42
C GLU A 103 15.71 3.70 9.53
N ASN A 104 14.89 2.80 10.07
CA ASN A 104 14.13 3.03 11.29
C ASN A 104 14.97 2.60 12.49
N ARG A 105 15.51 3.57 13.22
CA ARG A 105 16.32 3.32 14.41
C ARG A 105 15.50 3.05 15.67
N HIS A 106 14.16 3.20 15.61
CA HIS A 106 13.17 3.10 16.70
C HIS A 106 13.82 2.67 18.02
N ALA A 107 14.37 3.67 18.72
CA ALA A 107 15.26 3.43 19.86
C ALA A 107 14.63 3.82 21.18
N LYS A 108 13.63 4.69 21.16
CA LYS A 108 13.00 5.18 22.39
C LYS A 108 12.02 4.15 22.93
N ASP A 109 12.22 3.80 24.19
CA ASP A 109 11.15 3.34 25.07
C ASP A 109 10.12 4.49 25.23
N GLY A 110 9.32 4.72 24.18
CA GLY A 110 8.52 5.92 24.02
C GLY A 110 7.23 5.62 23.28
N GLN A 111 6.13 5.77 24.01
CA GLN A 111 4.74 5.57 23.63
C GLN A 111 4.37 6.23 22.27
N GLY A 112 3.79 5.45 21.36
CA GLY A 112 2.90 5.93 20.28
C GLY A 112 3.43 7.07 19.42
N LEU A 113 4.69 7.00 18.98
CA LEU A 113 5.30 8.01 18.11
C LEU A 113 4.80 7.85 16.67
N PHE A 114 4.04 8.83 16.20
CA PHE A 114 3.34 8.78 14.90
C PHE A 114 3.96 9.67 13.81
N TYR A 115 4.80 9.20 12.92
CA TYR A 115 5.43 10.06 11.91
C TYR A 115 4.65 10.13 10.60
N LYS A 116 4.24 11.34 10.18
CA LYS A 116 3.74 11.56 8.82
C LYS A 116 4.90 11.53 7.82
N TYR A 117 4.66 10.93 6.65
CA TYR A 117 5.58 11.01 5.52
C TYR A 117 4.83 11.14 4.21
N ASP A 118 5.54 11.60 3.19
CA ASP A 118 5.05 11.71 1.82
C ASP A 118 5.73 10.63 0.96
N ILE A 119 4.95 9.96 0.12
CA ILE A 119 5.40 9.11 -0.98
C ILE A 119 5.28 9.92 -2.26
N ASN A 120 6.41 10.25 -2.88
CA ASN A 120 6.49 11.03 -4.09
C ASN A 120 7.00 10.18 -5.26
N VAL A 121 6.15 10.02 -6.27
CA VAL A 121 6.44 9.24 -7.49
C VAL A 121 6.32 10.16 -8.70
N GLU A 122 7.18 9.93 -9.70
CA GLU A 122 7.19 10.63 -10.97
C GLU A 122 6.97 9.65 -12.12
N ASP A 123 6.28 10.05 -13.17
CA ASP A 123 6.25 9.32 -14.45
C ASP A 123 7.45 9.67 -15.36
N GLU A 124 7.51 9.05 -16.53
CA GLU A 124 8.56 9.30 -17.53
C GLU A 124 8.61 10.75 -18.02
N ASN A 125 7.48 11.47 -17.98
CA ASN A 125 7.36 12.87 -18.37
C ASN A 125 7.67 13.85 -17.21
N GLY A 126 7.92 13.34 -16.00
CA GLY A 126 8.15 14.13 -14.80
C GLY A 126 6.88 14.65 -14.13
N ALA A 127 5.69 14.15 -14.52
CA ALA A 127 4.47 14.42 -13.78
C ALA A 127 4.56 13.76 -12.39
N ARG A 128 4.17 14.49 -11.36
CA ARG A 128 4.38 14.09 -9.97
C ARG A 128 3.08 13.70 -9.29
N PHE A 129 3.15 12.62 -8.52
CA PHE A 129 2.04 12.05 -7.77
C PHE A 129 2.47 11.82 -6.32
N THR A 130 1.60 12.20 -5.39
CA THR A 130 1.91 12.17 -3.96
C THR A 130 0.83 11.46 -3.16
N LYS A 131 1.25 10.73 -2.13
CA LYS A 131 0.40 10.13 -1.10
C LYS A 131 1.01 10.38 0.27
N ASP A 132 0.16 10.56 1.27
CA ASP A 132 0.53 11.02 2.61
C ASP A 132 0.21 9.99 3.71
N PRO A 133 0.92 8.86 3.80
CA PRO A 133 0.71 7.83 4.83
C PRO A 133 1.46 8.14 6.14
N PHE A 134 1.47 7.16 7.05
CA PHE A 134 2.03 7.30 8.38
C PHE A 134 2.85 6.10 8.84
N VAL A 135 3.83 6.36 9.71
CA VAL A 135 4.53 5.35 10.51
C VAL A 135 4.07 5.50 11.96
N LEU A 136 3.73 4.40 12.62
CA LEU A 136 3.44 4.37 14.05
C LEU A 136 4.47 3.49 14.76
N ASN A 137 5.29 4.12 15.57
CA ASN A 137 6.29 3.49 16.43
C ASN A 137 5.71 3.41 17.85
N ASP A 138 5.15 2.25 18.22
CA ASP A 138 4.55 1.95 19.53
C ASP A 138 5.58 1.45 20.57
#